data_AF-A0A6N7ZEQ3-F1
#
_entry.id   AF-A0A6N7ZEQ3-F1
#
_cell.length_a   1.000
_cell.length_b   1.000
_cell.length_c   1.000
_cell.angle_alpha   90.00
_cell.angle_beta   90.00
_cell.angle_gamma   90.00
#
_symmetry.space_group_name_H-M   'P 1'
#
loop_
_entity.id
_entity.type
_entity.pdbx_description
1 polymer ?
#
loop_
_entity_poly.entity_id
_entity_poly.type
_entity_poly.pdbx_seq_one_letter_code
_entity_poly.pdbx_strand_id
1 'polypeptide(L)' 'MPGHAGALARFVVAFALFVGGLVLMGSGMSGVDGGVWLFVGGLLAATLAFALPMAGTGTTER' A
#
# COMPACT_ATOMS: atom_id res chain seq x y z
N MET A 1 7.75 -25.73 6.41
CA MET A 1 6.86 -24.89 5.56
C MET A 1 7.43 -23.47 5.48
N PRO A 2 8.35 -23.15 4.54
CA PRO A 2 9.04 -21.85 4.53
C PRO A 2 8.30 -20.71 3.81
N GLY A 3 7.13 -20.94 3.21
CA GLY A 3 6.45 -19.94 2.35
C GLY A 3 5.53 -18.93 3.05
N HIS A 4 5.06 -19.20 4.27
CA HIS A 4 4.03 -18.38 4.90
C HIS A 4 4.52 -17.02 5.41
N ALA A 5 5.75 -16.96 5.91
CA ALA A 5 6.32 -15.72 6.46
C ALA A 5 6.49 -14.64 5.40
N GLY A 6 6.93 -15.01 4.19
CA GLY A 6 7.07 -14.08 3.06
C GLY A 6 5.71 -13.56 2.56
N ALA A 7 4.70 -14.42 2.50
CA ALA A 7 3.33 -14.01 2.16
C ALA A 7 2.74 -13.05 3.21
N LEU A 8 2.92 -13.36 4.49
CA LEU A 8 2.47 -12.51 5.59
C LEU A 8 3.15 -11.14 5.55
N ALA A 9 4.47 -11.09 5.34
CA ALA A 9 5.20 -9.82 5.24
C ALA A 9 4.67 -8.94 4.11
N ARG A 10 4.44 -9.50 2.92
CA ARG A 10 3.86 -8.77 1.77
C ARG A 10 2.45 -8.27 2.08
N PHE A 11 1.64 -9.10 2.74
CA PHE A 11 0.29 -8.72 3.17
C PHE A 11 0.32 -7.54 4.14
N VAL A 12 1.15 -7.61 5.19
CA VAL A 12 1.25 -6.54 6.20
C VAL A 12 1.71 -5.23 5.57
N VAL A 13 2.70 -5.27 4.67
CA VAL A 13 3.18 -4.08 3.96
C VAL A 13 2.09 -3.50 3.06
N ALA A 14 1.41 -4.35 2.27
CA ALA A 14 0.30 -3.91 1.42
C ALA A 14 -0.85 -3.30 2.23
N PHE A 15 -1.23 -3.95 3.33
CA PHE A 15 -2.27 -3.46 4.23
C PHE A 15 -1.92 -2.10 4.84
N ALA A 16 -0.69 -1.94 5.32
CA ALA A 16 -0.22 -0.67 5.88
C ALA A 16 -0.22 0.46 4.83
N LEU A 17 0.20 0.17 3.59
CA LEU A 17 0.16 1.15 2.49
C LEU A 17 -1.27 1.53 2.10
N PHE A 18 -2.19 0.57 2.11
CA PHE A 18 -3.60 0.83 1.79
C PHE A 18 -4.24 1.72 2.86
N VAL A 19 -4.16 1.31 4.14
CA VAL A 19 -4.73 2.06 5.26
C VAL A 19 -4.07 3.44 5.38
N GLY A 20 -2.75 3.49 5.30
CA GLY A 20 -2.00 4.75 5.31
C GLY A 20 -2.39 5.67 4.15
N GLY A 21 -2.59 5.10 2.95
CA GLY A 21 -3.06 5.84 1.78
C GLY A 21 -4.43 6.47 1.98
N LEU A 22 -5.39 5.72 2.53
CA LEU A 22 -6.72 6.24 2.85
C LEU A 22 -6.68 7.37 3.89
N VAL A 23 -5.85 7.21 4.94
CA VAL A 23 -5.67 8.25 5.96
C VAL A 23 -5.07 9.51 5.35
N LEU A 24 -4.04 9.39 4.51
CA LEU A 24 -3.42 10.54 3.84
C LEU A 24 -4.44 11.25 2.94
N MET A 25 -5.23 10.48 2.19
CA MET A 25 -6.25 11.00 1.30
C MET A 25 -7.36 11.76 2.05
N GLY A 26 -7.83 11.21 3.18
CA GLY A 26 -8.77 11.90 4.07
C GLY A 26 -8.17 13.16 4.71
N SER A 27 -6.89 13.10 5.10
CA SER A 27 -6.19 14.27 5.68
C SER A 27 -6.05 15.41 4.67
N GLY A 28 -5.82 15.10 3.40
CA GLY A 28 -5.76 16.09 2.32
C GLY A 28 -7.08 16.84 2.09
N MET A 29 -8.21 16.23 2.47
CA MET A 29 -9.53 16.85 2.42
C MET A 29 -9.86 17.71 3.65
N SER A 30 -9.01 17.71 4.68
CA SER A 30 -9.27 18.38 5.96
C SER A 30 -8.87 19.87 5.98
N GLY A 31 -8.67 20.49 4.81
CA GLY A 31 -8.36 21.92 4.71
C GLY A 31 -6.93 22.31 5.11
N VAL A 32 -6.00 21.36 5.09
CA VAL A 32 -4.58 21.62 5.38
C VAL A 32 -3.86 22.21 4.16
N ASP A 33 -2.89 23.09 4.41
CA ASP A 33 -2.03 23.62 3.35
C ASP A 33 -1.32 22.49 2.61
N GLY A 34 -1.42 22.50 1.27
CA GLY A 34 -0.89 21.44 0.43
C GLY A 34 -1.71 20.14 0.45
N GLY A 35 -2.96 20.15 0.92
CA GLY A 35 -3.83 18.97 0.99
C GLY A 35 -3.96 18.18 -0.33
N VAL A 36 -3.85 18.84 -1.49
CA VAL A 36 -3.80 18.17 -2.79
C VAL A 36 -2.64 17.18 -2.89
N TRP A 37 -1.47 17.51 -2.32
CA TRP A 37 -0.30 16.62 -2.32
C TRP A 37 -0.46 15.47 -1.36
N LEU A 38 -1.16 15.67 -0.23
CA LEU A 38 -1.51 14.57 0.68
C LEU A 38 -2.51 13.61 0.04
N PHE A 39 -3.47 14.15 -0.71
CA PHE A 39 -4.42 13.34 -1.48
C PHE A 39 -3.71 12.51 -2.56
N VAL A 40 -2.86 13.15 -3.36
CA VAL A 40 -2.06 12.46 -4.40
C VAL A 40 -1.11 11.43 -3.78
N GLY A 41 -0.42 11.78 -2.70
CA GLY A 41 0.44 10.84 -1.98
C GLY A 41 -0.34 9.65 -1.42
N GLY A 42 -1.54 9.88 -0.90
CA GLY A 42 -2.44 8.84 -0.41
C GLY A 42 -2.93 7.91 -1.51
N LEU A 43 -3.30 8.47 -2.65
CA LEU A 43 -3.69 7.73 -3.85
C LEU A 43 -2.53 6.85 -4.37
N LEU A 44 -1.31 7.37 -4.39
CA LEU A 44 -0.12 6.62 -4.79
C LEU A 44 0.19 5.48 -3.81
N ALA A 45 0.10 5.73 -2.49
CA ALA A 45 0.29 4.70 -1.48
C ALA A 45 -0.78 3.58 -1.59
N ALA A 46 -2.04 3.96 -1.79
CA ALA A 46 -3.14 3.02 -1.96
C ALA A 46 -3.00 2.18 -3.23
N THR A 47 -2.54 2.75 -4.34
CA THR A 47 -2.27 2.00 -5.58
C THR A 47 -1.08 1.05 -5.44
N LEU A 48 -0.01 1.47 -4.76
CA LEU A 48 1.15 0.61 -4.46
C LEU A 48 0.79 -0.60 -3.58
N ALA A 49 -0.19 -0.46 -2.69
CA ALA A 49 -0.70 -1.57 -1.88
C ALA A 49 -1.18 -2.76 -2.73
N PHE A 50 -1.67 -2.52 -3.94
CA PHE A 50 -2.10 -3.58 -4.86
C PHE A 50 -0.98 -4.09 -5.77
N ALA A 51 0.01 -3.26 -6.08
CA ALA A 51 1.16 -3.64 -6.89
C ALA A 51 2.14 -4.58 -6.15
N LEU A 52 2.36 -4.35 -4.85
CA LEU A 52 3.32 -5.11 -4.03
C LEU A 52 2.98 -6.61 -3.87
N PRO A 53 1.72 -7.00 -3.60
CA PRO A 53 1.31 -8.41 -3.58
C PRO A 53 1.54 -9.12 -4.93
N MET A 54 1.42 -8.41 -6.05
CA MET A 54 1.55 -8.98 -7.40
C MET A 54 3.00 -9.23 -7.82
N ALA A 55 3.98 -8.52 -7.25
CA ALA A 55 5.40 -8.70 -7.56
C ALA A 55 5.98 -10.07 -7.13
N GLY A 56 5.21 -10.88 -6.40
CA GLY A 56 5.63 -12.16 -5.84
C GLY A 56 5.14 -13.42 -6.56
N THR A 57 4.34 -13.30 -7.62
CA THR A 57 3.68 -14.44 -8.31
C THR A 57 4.56 -15.15 -9.34
N GLY A 58 5.79 -14.69 -9.57
CA GLY A 58 6.61 -15.14 -10.70
C GLY A 58 7.62 -16.28 -10.47
N THR A 59 7.78 -16.86 -9.26
CA THR A 59 8.94 -17.76 -9.00
C THR A 59 8.71 -18.94 -8.04
N THR A 60 7.48 -19.37 -7.76
CA THR A 60 7.22 -20.60 -6.98
C THR A 60 6.69 -21.77 -7.81
N GLU A 61 7.11 -21.86 -9.08
CA GLU A 61 6.94 -23.06 -9.91
C GLU A 61 8.25 -23.34 -10.66
N ARG A 62 9.22 -23.96 -9.98
CA ARG A 62 10.28 -24.74 -10.63
C ARG A 62 10.82 -25.80 -9.69
#